data_AF-A0A9N9L7Z1-F1
#
_entry.id   AF-A0A9N9L7Z1-F1
#
_cell.length_a   1.000
_cell.length_b   1.000
_cell.length_c   1.000
_cell.angle_alpha   90.00
_cell.angle_beta   90.00
_cell.angle_gamma   90.00
#
_symmetry.space_group_name_H-M   'P 1'
#
loop_
_entity.id
_entity.type
_entity.pdbx_description
1 polymer ?
#
loop_
_entity_poly.entity_id
_entity_poly.type
_entity_poly.pdbx_seq_one_letter_code
_entity_poly.pdbx_strand_id
1 'polypeptide(L)'
;MEQNLNARNTSPNMTIIHIVLGKCKPDITQEQKNELVREIKSLKVQPCVKDGRLMGGPSLSTPEERNKGYEFAFVSYHENLAALENYQSTKEYHRITTTFVFPLTEDVCSFNFAVDPEDEYMCAFNPLPLLARDVLGKEQKQ
;
A
#
# COMPACT_ATOMS: atom_id res chain seq x y z
N MET A 1 -15.09 -30.02 -18.48
CA MET A 1 -15.25 -28.68 -19.09
C MET A 1 -14.39 -27.72 -18.27
N GLU A 2 -13.08 -27.95 -18.29
CA GLU A 2 -12.10 -27.18 -17.51
C GLU A 2 -11.46 -26.19 -18.47
N GLN A 3 -11.91 -24.93 -18.41
CA GLN A 3 -11.22 -23.85 -19.12
C GLN A 3 -9.99 -23.45 -18.30
N ASN A 4 -8.84 -23.55 -18.96
CA ASN A 4 -7.53 -23.09 -18.51
C ASN A 4 -7.58 -21.64 -18.02
N LEU A 5 -7.55 -21.44 -16.70
CA LEU A 5 -7.53 -20.14 -16.03
C LEU A 5 -6.11 -19.52 -15.95
N ASN A 6 -5.23 -19.80 -16.92
CA ASN A 6 -3.80 -19.50 -16.82
C ASN A 6 -3.20 -18.66 -17.96
N ALA A 7 -4.00 -18.08 -18.84
CA ALA A 7 -3.51 -16.97 -19.65
C ALA A 7 -3.74 -15.67 -18.89
N ARG A 8 -2.85 -15.35 -17.93
CA ARG A 8 -2.78 -14.00 -17.37
C ARG A 8 -2.37 -13.06 -18.50
N ASN A 9 -3.35 -12.41 -19.12
CA ASN A 9 -3.14 -11.25 -19.97
C ASN A 9 -2.62 -10.10 -19.10
N THR A 10 -1.39 -10.19 -18.61
CA THR A 10 -0.70 -9.04 -18.04
C THR A 10 0.02 -8.37 -19.19
N SER A 11 -0.65 -7.42 -19.84
CA SER A 11 0.07 -6.38 -20.59
C SER A 11 1.19 -5.86 -19.68
N PRO A 12 2.45 -5.81 -20.14
CA PRO A 12 3.61 -5.48 -19.30
C PRO A 12 3.60 -4.05 -18.72
N ASN A 13 2.57 -3.27 -19.07
CA ASN A 13 2.42 -1.86 -18.72
C ASN A 13 1.15 -1.57 -17.90
N MET A 14 0.44 -2.59 -17.41
CA MET A 14 -0.74 -2.35 -16.57
C MET A 14 -0.33 -2.15 -15.13
N THR A 15 -0.85 -1.07 -14.54
CA THR A 15 -0.69 -0.73 -13.14
C THR A 15 -1.17 -1.90 -12.29
N ILE A 16 -0.37 -2.32 -11.31
CA ILE A 16 -0.77 -3.30 -10.31
C ILE A 16 -1.18 -2.59 -9.04
N ILE A 17 -2.39 -2.89 -8.57
CA ILE A 17 -2.86 -2.50 -7.25
C ILE A 17 -2.57 -3.65 -6.29
N HIS A 18 -1.73 -3.38 -5.29
CA HIS A 18 -1.40 -4.30 -4.20
C HIS A 18 -2.17 -3.89 -2.95
N ILE A 19 -3.07 -4.76 -2.50
CA ILE A 19 -3.88 -4.57 -1.29
C ILE A 19 -3.34 -5.49 -0.19
N VAL A 20 -3.20 -4.96 1.02
CA VAL A 20 -2.85 -5.72 2.23
C VAL A 20 -3.84 -5.39 3.34
N LEU A 21 -4.42 -6.42 3.94
CA LEU A 21 -5.23 -6.37 5.15
C LEU A 21 -4.46 -7.07 6.26
N GLY A 22 -4.46 -6.52 7.47
CA GLY A 22 -3.82 -7.17 8.60
C GLY A 22 -4.66 -7.13 9.86
N LYS A 23 -4.61 -8.25 10.59
CA LYS A 23 -5.29 -8.48 11.87
C LYS A 23 -4.22 -8.64 12.93
N CYS A 24 -4.21 -7.78 13.94
CA CYS A 24 -3.22 -7.86 15.00
C CYS A 24 -3.54 -8.99 15.96
N LYS A 25 -2.51 -9.50 16.63
CA LYS A 25 -2.70 -10.37 17.79
C LYS A 25 -3.44 -9.58 18.89
N PRO A 26 -4.22 -10.26 19.75
CA PRO A 26 -5.06 -9.59 20.74
C PRO A 26 -4.28 -8.81 21.82
N ASP A 27 -3.00 -9.12 22.02
CA ASP A 27 -2.11 -8.50 23.01
C ASP A 27 -1.34 -7.26 22.49
N ILE A 28 -1.52 -6.89 21.21
CA ILE A 28 -0.83 -5.75 20.61
C ILE A 28 -1.46 -4.43 21.07
N THR A 29 -0.63 -3.53 21.61
CA THR A 29 -1.07 -2.21 22.09
C THR A 29 -1.37 -1.25 20.94
N GLN A 30 -2.13 -0.20 21.22
CA GLN A 30 -2.44 0.82 20.21
C GLN A 30 -1.17 1.54 19.70
N GLU A 31 -0.18 1.76 20.56
CA GLU A 31 1.11 2.35 20.21
C GLU A 31 1.85 1.49 19.18
N GLN A 32 1.89 0.17 19.39
CA GLN A 32 2.49 -0.78 18.45
C GLN A 32 1.76 -0.79 17.11
N LYS A 33 0.42 -0.74 17.12
CA LYS A 33 -0.40 -0.62 15.90
C LYS A 33 -0.10 0.69 15.15
N ASN A 34 -0.01 1.80 15.87
CA ASN A 34 0.31 3.10 15.30
C ASN A 34 1.71 3.13 14.68
N GLU A 35 2.68 2.51 15.35
CA GLU A 35 4.04 2.37 14.83
C GLU A 35 4.07 1.50 13.58
N LEU A 36 3.45 0.31 13.59
CA LEU A 36 3.30 -0.54 12.41
C LEU A 36 2.74 0.23 11.21
N VAL A 37 1.66 1.01 11.43
CA VAL A 37 1.05 1.82 10.37
C VAL A 37 2.00 2.90 9.85
N ARG A 38 2.76 3.55 10.73
CA ARG A 38 3.78 4.55 10.36
C ARG A 38 4.89 3.94 9.52
N GLU A 39 5.41 2.79 9.96
CA GLU A 39 6.51 2.09 9.29
C GLU A 39 6.08 1.61 7.89
N ILE A 40 4.91 0.98 7.74
CA ILE A 40 4.39 0.60 6.42
C ILE A 40 4.23 1.82 5.51
N LYS A 41 3.72 2.95 6.04
CA LYS A 41 3.59 4.19 5.26
C LYS A 41 4.93 4.75 4.79
N SER A 42 6.04 4.45 5.46
CA SER A 42 7.37 4.90 5.04
C SER A 42 7.81 4.28 3.70
N LEU A 43 7.28 3.10 3.34
CA LEU A 43 7.58 2.42 2.07
C LEU A 43 7.14 3.21 0.83
N LYS A 44 6.31 4.25 0.98
CA LYS A 44 5.88 5.11 -0.13
C LYS A 44 7.01 5.81 -0.86
N VAL A 45 8.19 5.97 -0.24
CA VAL A 45 9.33 6.65 -0.87
C VAL A 45 10.12 5.76 -1.84
N GLN A 46 9.81 4.46 -1.89
CA GLN A 46 10.50 3.53 -2.77
C GLN A 46 10.14 3.82 -4.24
N PRO A 47 11.11 3.87 -5.17
CA PRO A 47 10.84 4.20 -6.58
C PRO A 47 9.90 3.24 -7.29
N CYS A 48 9.80 2.00 -6.80
CA CYS A 48 8.89 0.99 -7.32
C CYS A 48 7.44 1.16 -6.87
N VAL A 49 7.16 2.11 -5.97
CA VAL A 49 5.81 2.57 -5.65
C VAL A 49 5.47 3.71 -6.61
N LYS A 50 4.56 3.44 -7.55
CA LYS A 50 4.13 4.36 -8.60
C LYS A 50 3.70 5.70 -7.98
N ASP A 51 4.38 6.77 -8.34
CA ASP A 51 4.16 8.14 -7.83
C ASP A 51 4.08 8.26 -6.29
N GLY A 52 4.76 7.36 -5.56
CA GLY A 52 4.69 7.31 -4.09
C GLY A 52 3.30 6.99 -3.53
N ARG A 53 2.47 6.31 -4.32
CA ARG A 53 1.11 5.91 -3.96
C ARG A 53 1.09 4.67 -3.10
N LEU A 54 1.33 4.90 -1.83
CA LEU A 54 0.99 3.97 -0.77
C LEU A 54 0.17 4.72 0.29
N MET A 55 -1.04 4.22 0.50
CA MET A 55 -2.05 4.77 1.41
C MET A 55 -2.71 3.65 2.22
N GLY A 56 -3.31 4.00 3.35
CA GLY A 56 -3.91 3.04 4.26
C GLY A 56 -3.97 3.51 5.70
N GLY A 57 -4.43 2.64 6.58
CA GLY A 57 -4.55 2.91 8.01
C GLY A 57 -5.55 1.97 8.70
N PRO A 58 -5.90 2.29 9.95
CA PRO A 58 -6.85 1.52 10.73
C PRO A 58 -8.25 1.49 10.09
N SER A 59 -8.96 0.38 10.28
CA SER A 59 -10.37 0.24 9.90
C SER A 59 -11.25 1.17 10.75
N LEU A 60 -12.25 1.76 10.11
CA LEU A 60 -13.31 2.52 10.78
C LEU A 60 -14.61 1.70 10.90
N SER A 61 -14.59 0.44 10.47
CA SER A 61 -15.79 -0.40 10.41
C SER A 61 -16.25 -0.77 11.81
N THR A 62 -17.54 -0.54 12.06
CA THR A 62 -18.23 -1.03 13.26
C THR A 62 -19.56 -1.69 12.85
N PRO A 63 -19.88 -2.89 13.37
CA PRO A 63 -19.06 -3.72 14.26
C PRO A 63 -17.95 -4.48 13.49
N GLU A 64 -16.98 -5.07 14.21
CA GLU A 64 -15.73 -5.67 13.67
C GLU A 64 -15.96 -6.90 12.77
N GLU A 65 -17.15 -7.49 12.78
CA GLU A 65 -17.48 -8.62 11.92
C GLU A 65 -17.53 -8.20 10.44
N ARG A 66 -17.82 -6.92 10.16
CA ARG A 66 -17.91 -6.40 8.77
C ARG A 66 -16.58 -6.49 8.01
N ASN A 67 -15.48 -6.28 8.73
CA ASN A 67 -14.11 -6.37 8.23
C ASN A 67 -13.44 -7.69 8.63
N LYS A 68 -14.20 -8.70 9.10
CA LYS A 68 -13.68 -10.01 9.53
C LYS A 68 -12.55 -9.90 10.56
N GLY A 69 -12.57 -8.87 11.40
CA GLY A 69 -11.52 -8.57 12.36
C GLY A 69 -10.22 -8.01 11.79
N TYR A 70 -10.09 -7.71 10.49
CA TYR A 70 -8.91 -7.01 9.97
C TYR A 70 -8.90 -5.55 10.43
N GLU A 71 -7.84 -5.16 11.13
CA GLU A 71 -7.77 -3.87 11.83
C GLU A 71 -7.13 -2.77 11.00
N PHE A 72 -6.40 -3.10 9.94
CA PHE A 72 -5.83 -2.13 9.02
C PHE A 72 -5.83 -2.62 7.57
N ALA A 73 -5.81 -1.67 6.65
CA ALA A 73 -5.69 -1.91 5.22
C ALA A 73 -4.66 -0.96 4.60
N PHE A 74 -3.90 -1.45 3.62
CA PHE A 74 -3.00 -0.68 2.79
C PHE A 74 -3.23 -0.98 1.32
N VAL A 75 -3.07 0.04 0.49
CA VAL A 75 -3.12 -0.04 -0.96
C VAL A 75 -1.88 0.65 -1.50
N SER A 76 -1.11 -0.06 -2.32
CA SER A 76 0.00 0.51 -3.09
C SER A 76 -0.13 0.25 -4.58
N TYR A 77 0.37 1.19 -5.37
CA TYR A 77 0.34 1.14 -6.83
C TYR A 77 1.75 0.88 -7.35
N HIS A 78 1.84 0.05 -8.38
CA HIS A 78 3.10 -0.32 -9.02
C HIS A 78 2.91 -0.28 -10.54
N GLU A 79 3.91 0.17 -11.29
CA GLU A 79 3.78 0.33 -12.75
C GLU A 79 3.45 -0.98 -13.49
N ASN A 80 3.91 -2.10 -12.95
CA ASN A 80 3.69 -3.43 -13.48
C ASN A 80 4.08 -4.48 -12.42
N LEU A 81 3.97 -5.76 -12.79
CA LEU A 81 4.31 -6.88 -11.91
C LEU A 81 5.77 -6.86 -11.48
N ALA A 82 6.71 -6.51 -12.37
CA ALA A 82 8.13 -6.44 -12.05
C ALA A 82 8.44 -5.35 -11.00
N ALA A 83 7.73 -4.22 -11.04
CA ALA A 83 7.83 -3.19 -10.01
C ALA A 83 7.32 -3.69 -8.64
N LEU A 84 6.23 -4.47 -8.61
CA LEU A 84 5.74 -5.10 -7.37
C LEU A 84 6.73 -6.15 -6.84
N GLU A 85 7.30 -6.99 -7.71
CA GLU A 85 8.33 -7.96 -7.32
C GLU A 85 9.56 -7.26 -6.73
N ASN A 86 10.01 -6.19 -7.38
CA ASN A 86 11.10 -5.37 -6.86
C ASN A 86 10.76 -4.78 -5.49
N TYR A 87 9.56 -4.21 -5.33
CA TYR A 87 9.06 -3.70 -4.04
C TYR A 87 9.18 -4.74 -2.92
N GLN A 88 8.71 -5.96 -3.17
CA GLN A 88 8.74 -7.06 -2.20
C GLN A 88 10.15 -7.60 -1.93
N SER A 89 11.10 -7.36 -2.83
CA SER A 89 12.51 -7.74 -2.67
C SER A 89 13.36 -6.69 -1.96
N THR A 90 12.85 -5.48 -1.73
CA THR A 90 13.63 -4.41 -1.10
C THR A 90 14.00 -4.75 0.34
N LYS A 91 15.19 -4.30 0.77
CA LYS A 91 15.62 -4.43 2.18
C LYS A 91 14.64 -3.77 3.15
N GLU A 92 14.05 -2.65 2.75
CA GLU A 92 13.09 -1.92 3.57
C GLU A 92 11.78 -2.70 3.76
N TYR A 93 11.25 -3.28 2.68
CA TYR A 93 10.09 -4.18 2.76
C TYR A 93 10.38 -5.38 3.68
N HIS A 94 11.55 -6.01 3.52
CA HIS A 94 11.95 -7.13 4.36
C HIS A 94 12.10 -6.73 5.84
N ARG A 95 12.70 -5.58 6.13
CA ARG A 95 12.82 -5.04 7.50
C ARG A 95 11.45 -4.85 8.13
N ILE A 96 10.53 -4.20 7.42
CA ILE A 96 9.19 -3.89 7.95
C ILE A 96 8.37 -5.16 8.18
N THR A 97 8.40 -6.09 7.23
CA THR A 97 7.66 -7.35 7.35
C THR A 97 8.18 -8.21 8.50
N THR A 98 9.50 -8.33 8.64
CA THR A 98 10.11 -9.15 9.70
C THR A 98 10.05 -8.51 11.09
N THR A 99 10.15 -7.19 11.18
CA THR A 99 10.20 -6.47 12.47
C THR A 99 8.81 -6.13 13.00
N PHE A 100 7.87 -5.79 12.12
CA PHE A 100 6.56 -5.27 12.51
C PHE A 100 5.41 -6.17 12.05
N VAL A 101 5.34 -6.55 10.78
CA VAL A 101 4.15 -7.28 10.28
C VAL A 101 4.06 -8.66 10.94
N PHE A 102 5.01 -9.56 10.70
CA PHE A 102 4.92 -10.94 11.20
C PHE A 102 4.86 -11.06 12.73
N PRO A 103 5.57 -10.23 13.51
CA PRO A 103 5.46 -10.29 14.96
C PRO A 103 4.13 -9.78 15.52
N LEU A 104 3.52 -8.77 14.88
CA LEU A 104 2.33 -8.08 15.43
C LEU A 104 1.01 -8.60 14.86
N THR A 105 1.02 -9.27 13.70
CA THR A 105 -0.22 -9.79 13.08
C THR A 105 -0.42 -11.28 13.35
N GLU A 106 -1.66 -11.69 13.57
CA GLU A 106 -2.06 -13.10 13.55
C GLU A 106 -2.52 -13.56 12.16
N ASP A 107 -2.99 -12.62 11.34
CA ASP A 107 -3.39 -12.90 9.97
C ASP A 107 -3.08 -11.69 9.05
N VAL A 108 -2.66 -12.01 7.83
CA VAL A 108 -2.36 -11.04 6.76
C VAL A 108 -2.92 -11.58 5.46
N CYS A 109 -3.85 -10.83 4.88
CA CYS A 109 -4.39 -11.13 3.56
C CYS A 109 -3.81 -10.12 2.57
N SER A 110 -3.22 -10.62 1.48
CA SER A 110 -2.80 -9.77 0.36
C SER A 110 -3.55 -10.15 -0.91
N PHE A 111 -3.95 -9.14 -1.68
CA PHE A 111 -4.66 -9.33 -2.93
C PHE A 111 -4.16 -8.34 -3.97
N ASN A 112 -3.73 -8.85 -5.12
CA ASN A 112 -3.12 -8.05 -6.18
C ASN A 112 -3.93 -8.24 -7.45
N PHE A 113 -4.18 -7.15 -8.17
CA PHE A 113 -4.79 -7.20 -9.50
C PHE A 113 -4.16 -6.17 -10.41
N ALA A 114 -4.19 -6.46 -11.70
CA ALA A 114 -3.85 -5.48 -12.73
C ALA A 114 -5.08 -4.62 -13.01
N VAL A 115 -4.86 -3.32 -13.16
CA VAL A 115 -5.89 -2.36 -13.55
C VAL A 115 -6.21 -2.59 -15.02
N ASP A 116 -7.51 -2.64 -15.35
CA ASP A 116 -7.93 -2.78 -16.73
C ASP A 116 -7.57 -1.53 -17.54
N PRO A 117 -7.25 -1.65 -18.84
CA PRO A 117 -6.81 -0.51 -19.65
C PRO A 117 -7.80 0.68 -19.65
N GLU A 118 -9.09 0.41 -19.48
CA GLU A 118 -10.13 1.44 -19.40
C GLU A 118 -10.13 2.23 -18.09
N ASP A 119 -9.54 1.67 -17.02
CA ASP A 119 -9.46 2.28 -15.68
C ASP A 119 -8.08 2.90 -15.40
N GLU A 120 -7.09 2.74 -16.28
CA GLU A 120 -5.73 3.28 -16.10
C GLU A 120 -5.71 4.80 -15.89
N TYR A 121 -6.71 5.53 -16.41
CA TYR A 121 -6.83 6.97 -16.15
C TYR A 121 -7.06 7.29 -14.66
N MET A 122 -7.63 6.36 -13.88
CA MET A 122 -7.75 6.49 -12.43
C MET A 122 -6.42 6.28 -11.71
N CYS A 123 -5.42 5.71 -12.40
CA CYS A 123 -4.07 5.46 -11.90
C CYS A 123 -3.06 6.49 -12.39
N ALA A 124 -3.42 7.31 -13.38
CA ALA A 124 -2.66 8.45 -13.83
C ALA A 124 -3.01 9.66 -12.96
N PHE A 125 -2.08 10.09 -12.13
CA PHE A 125 -2.29 11.27 -11.32
C PHE A 125 -1.21 12.28 -11.66
N ASN A 126 -1.64 13.43 -12.18
CA ASN A 126 -0.75 14.56 -12.38
C ASN A 126 0.06 14.79 -11.11
N PRO A 127 1.36 15.12 -11.22
CA PRO A 127 2.20 15.31 -10.07
C PRO A 127 1.52 16.31 -9.13
N LEU A 128 1.25 15.87 -7.89
CA LEU A 128 0.96 16.77 -6.79
C LEU A 128 2.10 17.80 -6.80
N PRO A 129 1.82 19.11 -6.89
CA PRO A 129 2.89 20.08 -6.81
C PRO A 129 3.52 19.94 -5.43
N LEU A 130 4.70 19.32 -5.39
CA LEU A 130 5.57 19.22 -4.22
C LEU A 130 6.01 20.61 -3.67
N LEU A 131 5.49 21.69 -4.25
CA LEU A 131 5.86 23.10 -4.02
C LEU A 131 4.89 23.87 -3.11
N ALA A 132 3.87 23.25 -2.51
CA ALA A 132 3.01 23.94 -1.54
C ALA A 132 3.65 24.14 -0.15
N ARG A 133 4.93 23.80 0.04
CA ARG A 133 5.67 24.04 1.30
C ARG A 133 6.61 25.25 1.28
N ASP A 134 6.93 25.81 0.10
CA ASP A 134 7.90 26.91 0.00
C ASP A 134 7.28 28.29 -0.33
N VAL A 135 5.98 28.36 -0.61
CA VAL A 135 5.32 29.63 -0.99
C VAL A 135 4.80 30.45 0.19
N LEU A 136 4.72 29.88 1.41
CA LEU A 136 4.22 30.61 2.59
C LEU A 136 5.31 31.23 3.49
N GLY A 137 6.58 31.23 3.06
CA GLY A 137 7.73 31.64 3.87
C GLY A 137 8.39 32.97 3.50
N LYS A 138 7.90 33.71 2.50
CA LYS A 138 8.56 34.94 2.01
C LYS A 138 7.61 36.09 1.74
N GLU A 139 6.75 36.44 2.69
CA GLU A 139 6.23 37.80 2.78
C GLU A 139 6.10 38.19 4.25
N GLN A 140 7.11 38.92 4.76
CA GLN A 140 6.97 40.04 5.70
C GLN A 140 8.35 40.52 6.14
N LYS A 141 8.84 41.55 5.43
CA LYS A 141 9.62 42.64 6.02
C LYS A 141 9.42 43.87 5.14
N GLN A 142 8.57 44.77 5.63
CA GLN A 142 8.60 46.19 5.29
C GLN A 142 9.90 46.81 5.83
#